data_AF-U2YC58-F1
#
_entry.id   AF-U2YC58-F1
#
_cell.length_a   1.000
_cell.length_b   1.000
_cell.length_c   1.000
_cell.angle_alpha   90.00
_cell.angle_beta   90.00
_cell.angle_gamma   90.00
#
_symmetry.space_group_name_H-M   'P 1'
#
loop_
_entity.id
_entity.type
_entity.pdbx_description
1 polymer ?
#
loop_
_entity_poly.entity_id
_entity_poly.type
_entity_poly.pdbx_seq_one_letter_code
_entity_poly.pdbx_strand_id
1 'polypeptide(L)'
;MKDLLMKISVLVTSILAIVGLSYTLVHADSNGKKYTAYDAANYRKVVDSSGNVDALWALCLQSNHQSPSYSTTKDNYTKIINATDEQILNYSDSKSADVKKLKRILYYKATHPDINYAVTQNEYYYQQGKTREYDTTYQRDFQKEQKAALRSAAEDASKDALINDLMEVDIYVSVRSNIQNLITVRVK
;
A
#
# COMPACT_ATOMS: atom_id res chain seq x y z
N MET A 1 -34.07 4.88 37.85
CA MET A 1 -33.66 5.52 36.56
C MET A 1 -32.19 5.95 36.55
N LYS A 2 -31.69 6.68 37.56
CA LYS A 2 -30.27 7.11 37.61
C LYS A 2 -29.26 5.96 37.57
N ASP A 3 -29.52 4.86 38.28
CA ASP A 3 -28.63 3.69 38.28
C ASP A 3 -28.58 2.92 36.96
N LEU A 4 -29.68 2.94 36.19
CA LEU A 4 -29.74 2.29 34.88
C LEU A 4 -28.93 3.08 33.85
N LEU A 5 -29.04 4.41 33.88
CA LEU A 5 -28.27 5.31 33.02
C LEU A 5 -26.77 5.25 33.31
N MET A 6 -26.37 5.13 34.58
CA MET A 6 -24.97 4.98 34.97
C MET A 6 -24.35 3.66 34.47
N LYS A 7 -25.10 2.55 34.56
CA LYS A 7 -24.66 1.24 34.04
C LYS A 7 -24.52 1.23 32.52
N ILE A 8 -25.44 1.86 31.79
CA ILE A 8 -25.36 2.00 30.32
C ILE A 8 -24.17 2.87 29.93
N SER A 9 -23.93 3.99 30.63
CA SER A 9 -22.77 4.86 30.40
C SER A 9 -21.45 4.11 30.57
N VAL A 10 -21.30 3.32 31.63
CA VAL A 10 -20.08 2.53 31.87
C VAL A 10 -19.88 1.48 30.78
N LEU A 11 -20.94 0.84 30.31
CA LEU A 11 -20.89 -0.16 29.24
C LEU A 11 -20.49 0.46 27.88
N VAL A 12 -21.08 1.60 27.52
CA VAL A 12 -20.75 2.31 26.26
C VAL A 12 -19.30 2.81 26.29
N THR A 13 -18.84 3.31 27.44
CA THR A 13 -17.46 3.81 27.59
C THR A 13 -16.44 2.67 27.50
N SER A 14 -16.76 1.49 28.04
CA SER A 14 -15.88 0.32 27.94
C SER A 14 -15.86 -0.30 26.54
N ILE A 15 -16.98 -0.28 25.80
CA ILE A 15 -16.99 -0.68 24.38
C ILE A 15 -16.16 0.29 23.52
N LEU A 16 -16.27 1.61 23.72
CA LEU A 16 -15.44 2.59 23.01
C LEU A 16 -13.95 2.44 23.34
N ALA A 17 -13.59 2.11 24.59
CA ALA A 17 -12.22 1.88 24.99
C ALA A 17 -11.63 0.61 24.32
N ILE A 18 -12.43 -0.46 24.20
CA ILE A 18 -12.02 -1.70 23.52
C ILE A 18 -11.84 -1.44 22.03
N VAL A 19 -12.78 -0.74 21.38
CA VAL A 19 -12.67 -0.38 19.96
C VAL A 19 -11.45 0.52 19.72
N GLY A 20 -11.23 1.53 20.57
CA GLY A 20 -10.06 2.42 20.50
C GLY A 20 -8.71 1.74 20.75
N LEU A 21 -8.66 0.69 21.58
CA LEU A 21 -7.46 -0.12 21.83
C LEU A 21 -7.19 -1.13 20.69
N SER A 22 -8.23 -1.62 20.01
CA SER A 22 -8.04 -2.42 18.78
C SER A 22 -7.56 -1.57 17.59
N TYR A 23 -7.79 -0.25 17.59
CA TYR A 23 -7.22 0.66 16.60
C TYR A 23 -5.72 0.94 16.78
N THR A 24 -5.18 0.72 17.99
CA THR A 24 -3.75 0.96 18.29
C THR A 24 -2.88 -0.29 18.27
N LEU A 25 -3.45 -1.48 18.12
CA LEU A 25 -2.71 -2.70 17.80
C LEU A 25 -2.43 -2.79 16.29
N VAL A 26 -1.78 -1.74 15.78
CA VAL A 26 -1.09 -1.78 14.50
C VAL A 26 0.01 -2.82 14.65
N HIS A 27 -0.05 -3.92 13.89
CA HIS A 27 1.10 -4.79 13.64
C HIS A 27 2.11 -4.05 12.73
N ALA A 28 2.50 -2.84 13.15
CA ALA A 28 3.79 -2.31 12.80
C ALA A 28 4.78 -3.33 13.37
N ASP A 29 5.81 -3.70 12.61
CA ASP A 29 6.93 -4.47 13.16
C ASP A 29 7.43 -3.74 14.42
N SER A 30 6.98 -4.21 15.57
CA SER A 30 7.08 -3.54 16.87
C SER A 30 8.51 -3.57 17.41
N ASN A 31 9.44 -4.11 16.64
CA ASN A 31 10.86 -4.17 16.97
C ASN A 31 11.64 -2.89 16.62
N GLY A 32 10.98 -1.83 16.13
CA GLY A 32 11.66 -0.57 15.82
C GLY A 32 12.64 -0.69 14.64
N LYS A 33 12.50 -1.75 13.83
CA LYS A 33 13.29 -1.97 12.63
C LYS A 33 13.01 -0.84 11.64
N LYS A 34 14.08 -0.14 11.23
CA LYS A 34 14.01 0.96 10.27
C LYS A 34 14.33 0.46 8.88
N TYR A 35 13.59 0.96 7.91
CA TYR A 35 13.74 0.62 6.51
C TYR A 35 14.13 1.85 5.70
N THR A 36 14.71 1.61 4.54
CA THR A 36 15.09 2.64 3.58
C THR A 36 14.64 2.25 2.20
N ALA A 37 14.06 3.21 1.47
CA ALA A 37 13.73 3.02 0.07
C ALA A 37 14.67 3.80 -0.86
N TYR A 38 14.97 3.23 -2.02
CA TYR A 38 15.73 3.88 -3.09
C TYR A 38 14.91 3.87 -4.38
N ASP A 39 14.83 5.01 -5.07
CA ASP A 39 14.23 5.10 -6.41
C ASP A 39 15.25 4.67 -7.48
N ALA A 40 15.58 3.37 -7.52
CA ALA A 40 16.59 2.83 -8.41
C ALA A 40 15.96 2.52 -9.78
N ALA A 41 16.32 3.29 -10.81
CA ALA A 41 15.93 3.00 -12.20
C ALA A 41 14.42 2.79 -12.42
N ASN A 42 13.59 3.62 -11.77
CA ASN A 42 12.13 3.57 -11.83
C ASN A 42 11.50 2.31 -11.21
N TYR A 43 12.12 1.70 -10.20
CA TYR A 43 11.42 0.78 -9.28
C TYR A 43 11.95 0.97 -7.87
N ARG A 44 11.04 1.07 -6.89
CA ARG A 44 11.42 1.44 -5.53
C ARG A 44 11.80 0.21 -4.73
N LYS A 45 13.09 0.05 -4.50
CA LYS A 45 13.64 -1.04 -3.69
C LYS A 45 13.67 -0.63 -2.23
N VAL A 46 13.23 -1.50 -1.33
CA VAL A 46 13.29 -1.29 0.12
C VAL A 46 14.31 -2.23 0.75
N VAL A 47 15.16 -1.69 1.62
CA VAL A 47 16.14 -2.43 2.41
C VAL A 47 15.95 -2.18 3.89
N ASP A 48 16.38 -3.12 4.71
CA ASP A 48 16.46 -2.91 6.15
C ASP A 48 17.72 -2.14 6.59
N SER A 49 17.78 -1.85 7.89
CA SER A 49 18.91 -1.16 8.53
C SER A 49 20.26 -1.87 8.33
N SER A 50 20.25 -3.18 8.10
CA SER A 50 21.45 -3.99 7.85
C SER A 50 21.86 -4.00 6.37
N GLY A 51 21.08 -3.38 5.49
CA GLY A 51 21.31 -3.33 4.06
C GLY A 51 20.74 -4.53 3.29
N ASN A 52 20.02 -5.43 3.95
CA ASN A 52 19.38 -6.56 3.29
C ASN A 52 18.13 -6.08 2.53
N VAL A 53 17.87 -6.69 1.37
CA VAL A 53 16.68 -6.38 0.59
C VAL A 53 15.44 -6.91 1.30
N ASP A 54 14.53 -6.02 1.66
CA ASP A 54 13.24 -6.37 2.24
C ASP A 54 12.16 -6.45 1.15
N ALA A 55 12.21 -5.56 0.16
CA ALA A 55 11.37 -5.63 -1.04
C ALA A 55 12.16 -5.22 -2.28
N LEU A 56 12.08 -6.03 -3.34
CA LEU A 56 12.72 -5.73 -4.63
C LEU A 56 12.00 -4.59 -5.38
N TRP A 57 10.73 -4.38 -5.07
CA TRP A 57 9.90 -3.31 -5.61
C TRP A 57 8.80 -2.95 -4.60
N ALA A 58 8.35 -1.71 -4.63
CA ALA A 58 7.18 -1.23 -3.90
C ALA A 58 6.55 -0.09 -4.72
N LEU A 59 5.22 -0.03 -4.77
CA LEU A 59 4.49 1.06 -5.40
C LEU A 59 4.28 2.21 -4.42
N CYS A 60 4.11 3.42 -4.92
CA CYS A 60 3.74 4.56 -4.10
C CYS A 60 2.23 4.59 -3.87
N LEU A 61 1.85 4.82 -2.61
CA LEU A 61 0.46 4.96 -2.18
C LEU A 61 -0.09 6.38 -2.38
N GLN A 62 0.79 7.35 -2.56
CA GLN A 62 0.47 8.77 -2.59
C GLN A 62 1.07 9.40 -3.84
N SER A 63 0.28 10.10 -4.65
CA SER A 63 0.74 10.66 -5.93
C SER A 63 1.22 12.11 -5.79
N ASN A 64 0.82 12.81 -4.73
CA ASN A 64 1.17 14.21 -4.48
C ASN A 64 2.35 14.39 -3.51
N HIS A 65 2.92 13.31 -2.98
CA HIS A 65 4.10 13.34 -2.11
C HIS A 65 5.38 13.18 -2.95
N GLN A 66 6.51 13.64 -2.40
CA GLN A 66 7.80 13.47 -3.04
C GLN A 66 8.23 12.00 -3.02
N SER A 67 8.76 11.52 -4.15
CA SER A 67 9.33 10.18 -4.24
C SER A 67 10.56 10.00 -3.34
N PRO A 68 10.83 8.77 -2.88
CA PRO A 68 12.05 8.49 -2.13
C PRO A 68 13.30 8.95 -2.88
N SER A 69 14.35 9.34 -2.16
CA SER A 69 15.59 9.84 -2.76
C SER A 69 16.20 8.86 -3.79
N TYR A 70 16.73 9.41 -4.89
CA TYR A 70 17.60 8.70 -5.84
C TYR A 70 19.01 8.45 -5.28
N SER A 71 19.38 9.16 -4.21
CA SER A 71 20.69 9.07 -3.57
C SER A 71 20.62 8.33 -2.24
N THR A 72 21.77 7.98 -1.68
CA THR A 72 21.93 7.28 -0.40
C THR A 72 21.43 8.06 0.83
N THR A 73 20.78 9.22 0.66
CA THR A 73 20.05 9.89 1.73
C THR A 73 18.78 9.09 2.02
N LYS A 74 18.93 8.15 2.94
CA LYS A 74 17.97 7.13 3.31
C LYS A 74 16.71 7.76 3.90
N ASP A 75 15.62 7.83 3.15
CA ASP A 75 14.31 8.13 3.73
C ASP A 75 13.92 6.95 4.64
N ASN A 76 13.62 7.25 5.90
CA ASN A 76 13.34 6.23 6.90
C ASN A 76 11.87 5.85 6.86
N TYR A 77 11.61 4.54 6.86
CA TYR A 77 10.27 3.97 6.92
C TYR A 77 10.10 3.05 8.13
N THR A 78 8.88 2.99 8.64
CA THR A 78 8.38 1.88 9.45
C THR A 78 7.57 0.93 8.56
N LYS A 79 7.44 -0.34 8.95
CA LYS A 79 6.73 -1.36 8.16
C LYS A 79 5.49 -1.86 8.90
N ILE A 80 4.36 -1.91 8.20
CA ILE A 80 3.15 -2.62 8.61
C ILE A 80 3.11 -3.92 7.83
N ILE A 81 3.10 -5.04 8.57
CA ILE A 81 3.11 -6.38 7.99
C ILE A 81 1.67 -6.84 7.84
N ASN A 82 1.34 -7.42 6.68
CA ASN A 82 0.00 -7.94 6.38
C ASN A 82 -1.12 -6.89 6.64
N ALA A 83 -0.96 -5.73 6.00
CA ALA A 83 -1.84 -4.59 6.15
C ALA A 83 -3.30 -4.90 5.77
N THR A 84 -4.24 -4.40 6.59
CA THR A 84 -5.67 -4.50 6.32
C THR A 84 -6.10 -3.54 5.22
N ASP A 85 -7.29 -3.77 4.66
CA ASP A 85 -7.87 -2.86 3.64
C ASP A 85 -8.00 -1.43 4.15
N GLU A 86 -8.38 -1.27 5.42
CA GLU A 86 -8.45 0.02 6.08
C GLU A 86 -7.08 0.70 6.17
N GLN A 87 -6.02 -0.04 6.51
CA GLN A 87 -4.67 0.50 6.57
C GLN A 87 -4.17 0.94 5.18
N ILE A 88 -4.45 0.15 4.14
CA ILE A 88 -4.12 0.52 2.76
C ILE A 88 -4.75 1.86 2.39
N LEU A 89 -6.02 2.07 2.73
CA LEU A 89 -6.72 3.35 2.49
C LEU A 89 -6.18 4.48 3.38
N ASN A 90 -5.89 4.20 4.65
CA ASN A 90 -5.41 5.20 5.61
C ASN A 90 -4.02 5.78 5.23
N TYR A 91 -3.14 4.99 4.64
CA TYR A 91 -1.83 5.44 4.17
C TYR A 91 -1.77 5.85 2.69
N SER A 92 -2.91 5.75 2.00
CA SER A 92 -3.14 6.19 0.61
C SER A 92 -3.76 7.59 0.55
N ASP A 93 -3.55 8.29 -0.57
CA ASP A 93 -4.25 9.54 -0.85
C ASP A 93 -5.73 9.33 -1.20
N SER A 94 -6.14 8.10 -1.53
CA SER A 94 -7.52 7.77 -1.89
C SER A 94 -8.18 6.95 -0.78
N LYS A 95 -9.15 7.58 -0.10
CA LYS A 95 -9.94 6.94 0.98
C LYS A 95 -11.14 6.15 0.46
N SER A 96 -11.46 6.28 -0.82
CA SER A 96 -12.64 5.64 -1.45
C SER A 96 -12.25 4.68 -2.58
N ALA A 97 -10.98 4.30 -2.68
CA ALA A 97 -10.53 3.34 -3.68
C ALA A 97 -11.08 1.93 -3.39
N ASP A 98 -11.36 1.17 -4.44
CA ASP A 98 -11.67 -0.25 -4.29
C ASP A 98 -10.37 -1.03 -4.03
N VAL A 99 -10.14 -1.36 -2.76
CA VAL A 99 -8.91 -2.04 -2.31
C VAL A 99 -8.73 -3.40 -2.99
N LYS A 100 -9.82 -4.07 -3.38
CA LYS A 100 -9.72 -5.37 -4.06
C LYS A 100 -9.06 -5.22 -5.43
N LYS A 101 -9.38 -4.16 -6.18
CA LYS A 101 -8.69 -3.83 -7.44
C LYS A 101 -7.21 -3.54 -7.21
N LEU A 102 -6.89 -2.75 -6.18
CA LEU A 102 -5.50 -2.44 -5.82
C LEU A 102 -4.69 -3.71 -5.48
N LYS A 103 -5.30 -4.65 -4.74
CA LYS A 103 -4.72 -5.95 -4.44
C LYS A 103 -4.49 -6.81 -5.68
N ARG A 104 -5.42 -6.83 -6.64
CA ARG A 104 -5.24 -7.54 -7.92
C ARG A 104 -4.06 -7.00 -8.71
N ILE A 105 -3.88 -5.68 -8.75
CA ILE A 105 -2.73 -5.04 -9.42
C ILE A 105 -1.41 -5.47 -8.78
N LEU A 106 -1.34 -5.45 -7.44
CA LEU A 106 -0.16 -5.88 -6.68
C LEU A 106 0.16 -7.35 -6.95
N TYR A 107 -0.84 -8.22 -6.85
CA TYR A 107 -0.68 -9.66 -7.12
C TYR A 107 -0.22 -9.93 -8.55
N TYR A 108 -0.80 -9.24 -9.53
CA TYR A 108 -0.46 -9.41 -10.93
C TYR A 108 1.01 -9.02 -11.19
N LYS A 109 1.48 -7.89 -10.63
CA LYS A 109 2.90 -7.50 -10.71
C LYS A 109 3.84 -8.50 -10.04
N ALA A 110 3.44 -9.08 -8.92
CA ALA A 110 4.25 -10.09 -8.22
C ALA A 110 4.41 -11.38 -9.02
N THR A 111 3.37 -11.78 -9.74
CA THR A 111 3.34 -13.02 -10.54
C THR A 111 3.81 -12.83 -11.99
N HIS A 112 3.91 -11.59 -12.46
CA HIS A 112 4.38 -11.20 -13.79
C HIS A 112 5.52 -10.18 -13.67
N PRO A 113 6.73 -10.62 -13.27
CA PRO A 113 7.84 -9.72 -12.96
C PRO A 113 8.31 -8.89 -14.17
N ASP A 114 8.02 -9.35 -15.38
CA ASP A 114 8.30 -8.72 -16.67
C ASP A 114 7.43 -7.48 -16.97
N ILE A 115 6.32 -7.30 -16.25
CA ILE A 115 5.51 -6.09 -16.37
C ILE A 115 6.32 -4.89 -15.90
N ASN A 116 6.32 -3.83 -16.67
CA ASN A 116 7.05 -2.63 -16.33
C ASN A 116 6.48 -1.97 -15.07
N TYR A 117 7.38 -1.54 -14.18
CA TYR A 117 7.01 -0.86 -12.95
C TYR A 117 6.15 0.39 -13.19
N ALA A 118 6.48 1.22 -14.17
CA ALA A 118 5.75 2.46 -14.44
C ALA A 118 4.31 2.17 -14.90
N VAL A 119 4.11 1.13 -15.71
CA VAL A 119 2.77 0.64 -16.09
C VAL A 119 1.99 0.22 -14.85
N THR A 120 2.62 -0.53 -13.94
CA THR A 120 1.98 -0.92 -12.68
C THR A 120 1.63 0.28 -11.79
N GLN A 121 2.57 1.21 -11.60
CA GLN A 121 2.37 2.40 -10.77
C GLN A 121 1.24 3.28 -11.31
N ASN A 122 1.15 3.46 -12.63
CA ASN A 122 0.13 4.29 -13.26
C ASN A 122 -1.26 3.66 -13.16
N GLU A 123 -1.40 2.34 -13.38
CA GLU A 123 -2.68 1.65 -13.17
C GLU A 123 -3.09 1.69 -11.70
N TYR A 124 -2.14 1.54 -10.78
CA TYR A 124 -2.41 1.66 -9.35
C TYR A 124 -2.98 3.04 -9.00
N TYR A 125 -2.37 4.13 -9.49
CA TYR A 125 -2.90 5.48 -9.32
C TYR A 125 -4.24 5.74 -10.02
N TYR A 126 -4.44 5.14 -11.20
CA TYR A 126 -5.71 5.20 -11.91
C TYR A 126 -6.83 4.55 -11.09
N GLN A 127 -6.60 3.36 -10.55
CA GLN A 127 -7.58 2.62 -9.74
C GLN A 127 -7.80 3.26 -8.36
N GLN A 128 -6.84 4.06 -7.87
CA GLN A 128 -7.05 4.97 -6.74
C GLN A 128 -7.92 6.19 -7.09
N GLY A 129 -8.24 6.42 -8.37
CA GLY A 129 -8.97 7.60 -8.83
C GLY A 129 -8.15 8.90 -8.81
N LYS A 130 -6.82 8.82 -8.79
CA LYS A 130 -5.92 9.98 -8.70
C LYS A 130 -5.61 10.63 -10.03
N THR A 131 -5.70 9.85 -11.10
CA THR A 131 -5.59 10.35 -12.46
C THR A 131 -6.75 9.82 -13.29
N ARG A 132 -7.32 10.68 -14.14
CA ARG A 132 -8.26 10.26 -15.19
C ARG A 132 -7.52 9.79 -16.45
N GLU A 133 -6.27 10.19 -16.58
CA GLU A 133 -5.40 9.86 -17.69
C GLU A 133 -4.44 8.75 -17.23
N TYR A 134 -4.62 7.56 -17.77
CA TYR A 134 -3.69 6.45 -17.55
C TYR A 134 -2.28 6.80 -18.08
N ASP A 135 -2.25 7.58 -19.16
CA ASP A 135 -1.04 8.05 -19.81
C ASP A 135 -0.74 9.48 -19.40
N THR A 136 0.44 9.72 -18.80
CA THR A 136 1.00 11.07 -18.81
C THR A 136 1.44 11.41 -20.24
N THR A 137 1.60 12.71 -20.54
CA THR A 137 1.98 13.23 -21.85
C THR A 137 3.26 12.60 -22.45
N TYR A 138 4.09 11.93 -21.64
CA TYR A 138 5.37 11.35 -22.03
C TYR A 138 5.33 9.84 -22.35
N GLN A 139 4.22 9.12 -22.12
CA GLN A 139 4.19 7.64 -22.17
C GLN A 139 3.00 7.01 -22.94
N ARG A 140 2.37 7.75 -23.86
CA ARG A 140 1.16 7.30 -24.59
C ARG A 140 1.30 5.93 -25.27
N ASP A 141 2.37 5.70 -26.02
CA ASP A 141 2.45 4.51 -26.90
C ASP A 141 3.33 3.35 -26.39
N PHE A 142 3.95 3.47 -25.21
CA PHE A 142 4.75 2.38 -24.67
C PHE A 142 3.86 1.35 -23.95
N GLN A 143 3.98 0.07 -24.35
CA GLN A 143 3.50 -1.11 -23.61
C GLN A 143 1.96 -1.28 -23.51
N LYS A 144 1.22 -0.94 -24.58
CA LYS A 144 -0.25 -1.08 -24.67
C LYS A 144 -0.78 -2.45 -24.19
N GLU A 145 -0.08 -3.53 -24.52
CA GLU A 145 -0.48 -4.89 -24.11
C GLU A 145 -0.38 -5.10 -22.59
N GLN A 146 0.72 -4.65 -21.96
CA GLN A 146 0.88 -4.74 -20.51
C GLN A 146 -0.18 -3.90 -19.78
N LYS A 147 -0.50 -2.71 -20.31
CA LYS A 147 -1.56 -1.83 -19.79
C LYS A 147 -2.92 -2.53 -19.82
N ALA A 148 -3.27 -3.11 -20.97
CA ALA A 148 -4.52 -3.83 -21.15
C ALA A 148 -4.61 -5.06 -20.23
N ALA A 149 -3.56 -5.86 -20.16
CA ALA A 149 -3.50 -7.05 -19.32
C ALA A 149 -3.64 -6.69 -17.82
N LEU A 150 -2.94 -5.65 -17.36
CA LEU A 150 -3.03 -5.19 -15.98
C LEU A 150 -4.42 -4.60 -15.67
N ARG A 151 -5.03 -3.85 -16.60
CA ARG A 151 -6.41 -3.38 -16.46
C ARG A 151 -7.39 -4.55 -16.35
N SER A 152 -7.27 -5.56 -17.21
CA SER A 152 -8.12 -6.75 -17.15
C SER A 152 -7.95 -7.48 -15.82
N ALA A 153 -6.73 -7.62 -15.31
CA ALA A 153 -6.48 -8.21 -14.00
C ALA A 153 -7.10 -7.38 -12.87
N ALA A 154 -6.99 -6.05 -12.92
CA ALA A 154 -7.60 -5.15 -11.94
C ALA A 154 -9.13 -5.26 -11.91
N GLU A 155 -9.78 -5.51 -13.05
CA GLU A 155 -11.23 -5.62 -13.17
C GLU A 155 -11.79 -7.04 -12.96
N ASP A 156 -10.94 -8.08 -12.89
CA ASP A 156 -11.37 -9.48 -12.72
C ASP A 156 -11.69 -9.81 -11.25
N ALA A 157 -12.92 -9.50 -10.84
CA ALA A 157 -13.42 -9.80 -9.49
C ALA A 157 -13.53 -11.29 -9.16
N SER A 158 -13.42 -12.19 -10.15
CA SER A 158 -13.48 -13.64 -9.89
C SER A 158 -12.28 -14.15 -9.08
N LYS A 159 -11.21 -13.34 -8.95
CA LYS A 159 -9.95 -13.72 -8.28
C LYS A 159 -9.83 -13.27 -6.82
N ASP A 160 -10.81 -12.55 -6.28
CA ASP A 160 -10.69 -11.89 -4.97
C ASP A 160 -10.40 -12.84 -3.81
N ALA A 161 -11.17 -13.91 -3.70
CA ALA A 161 -10.99 -14.89 -2.62
C ALA A 161 -9.60 -15.52 -2.70
N LEU A 162 -9.22 -15.96 -3.90
CA LEU A 162 -7.94 -16.60 -4.17
C LEU A 162 -6.76 -15.67 -3.84
N ILE A 163 -6.83 -14.39 -4.23
CA ILE A 163 -5.73 -13.45 -4.01
C ILE A 163 -5.49 -13.18 -2.53
N ASN A 164 -6.55 -13.02 -1.72
CA ASN A 164 -6.39 -12.82 -0.28
C ASN A 164 -5.75 -14.03 0.42
N ASP A 165 -5.97 -15.23 -0.11
CA ASP A 165 -5.35 -16.45 0.42
C ASP A 165 -3.88 -16.55 0.00
N LEU A 166 -3.53 -16.14 -1.22
CA LEU A 166 -2.21 -16.31 -1.82
C LEU A 166 -1.21 -15.18 -1.55
N MET A 167 -1.61 -14.10 -0.88
CA MET A 167 -0.72 -12.96 -0.70
C MET A 167 -0.91 -12.22 0.62
N GLU A 168 0.15 -11.55 1.05
CA GLU A 168 0.15 -10.59 2.17
C GLU A 168 0.63 -9.24 1.66
N VAL A 169 -0.04 -8.16 2.07
CA VAL A 169 0.33 -6.80 1.70
C VAL A 169 1.19 -6.21 2.80
N ASP A 170 2.33 -5.61 2.45
CA ASP A 170 3.12 -4.85 3.40
C ASP A 170 3.13 -3.36 3.01
N ILE A 171 3.04 -2.47 4.00
CA ILE A 171 3.12 -1.02 3.79
C ILE A 171 4.36 -0.49 4.48
N TYR A 172 5.15 0.31 3.77
CA TYR A 172 6.22 1.11 4.35
C TYR A 172 5.71 2.54 4.54
N VAL A 173 5.60 2.96 5.79
CA VAL A 173 5.14 4.29 6.17
C VAL A 173 6.35 5.19 6.37
N SER A 174 6.43 6.27 5.60
CA SER A 174 7.52 7.23 5.73
C SER A 174 7.44 7.94 7.08
N VAL A 175 8.58 8.10 7.75
CA VAL A 175 8.69 8.94 8.95
C VAL A 175 8.53 10.43 8.60
N ARG A 176 8.82 10.81 7.35
CA ARG A 176 8.64 12.17 6.84
C ARG A 176 7.32 12.29 6.11
N SER A 177 6.48 13.22 6.55
CA SER A 177 5.13 13.41 6.03
C SER A 177 5.05 13.89 4.58
N ASN A 178 6.14 14.41 4.01
CA ASN A 178 6.18 14.86 2.62
C ASN A 178 6.73 13.81 1.64
N ILE A 179 7.14 12.65 2.13
CA ILE A 179 7.68 11.54 1.32
C ILE A 179 6.60 10.46 1.16
N GLN A 180 6.50 9.88 -0.04
CA GLN A 180 5.50 8.86 -0.39
C GLN A 180 5.60 7.63 0.51
N ASN A 181 4.49 7.20 1.11
CA ASN A 181 4.34 5.85 1.64
C ASN A 181 4.40 4.82 0.49
N LEU A 182 4.90 3.63 0.79
CA LEU A 182 5.11 2.57 -0.19
C LEU A 182 4.30 1.33 0.16
N ILE A 183 3.91 0.55 -0.84
CA ILE A 183 3.18 -0.71 -0.70
C ILE A 183 3.82 -1.79 -1.55
N THR A 184 3.93 -2.98 -1.00
CA THR A 184 4.40 -4.17 -1.72
C THR A 184 3.58 -5.38 -1.32
N VAL A 185 3.90 -6.53 -1.90
CA VAL A 185 3.22 -7.79 -1.64
C VAL A 185 4.23 -8.93 -1.50
N ARG A 186 3.93 -9.86 -0.59
CA ARG A 186 4.58 -11.16 -0.48
C ARG A 186 3.58 -12.22 -0.92
N VAL A 187 3.93 -12.98 -1.96
CA VAL A 187 3.14 -14.14 -2.38
C VAL A 187 3.50 -15.31 -1.45
N LYS A 188 2.49 -16.05 -0.98
CA LYS A 188 2.65 -17.20 -0.07
C LYS A 188 3.02 -18.48 -0.81
#